data_AF-A0A7G8QAV0-F1
#
_entry.id   AF-A0A7G8QAV0-F1
#
_cell.length_a   1.000
_cell.length_b   1.000
_cell.length_c   1.000
_cell.angle_alpha   90.00
_cell.angle_beta   90.00
_cell.angle_gamma   90.00
#
_symmetry.space_group_name_H-M   'P 1'
#
loop_
_entity.id
_entity.type
_entity.pdbx_description
1 polymer ?
#
loop_
_entity_poly.entity_id
_entity_poly.type
_entity_poly.pdbx_seq_one_letter_code
_entity_poly.pdbx_strand_id
1 'polypeptide(L)'
;MAMNKDAFRQFQEELAALDKEQDKRRKETSEAPQDRARREFLALRERYQLSVADVVAFFPEEEGIAYLQGLIAASEMAPRKRRASRKVAEQD
;
A
#
# COMPACT_ATOMS: atom_id res chain seq x y z
N MET A 1 11.10 -51.50 -13.11
CA MET A 1 11.90 -50.70 -12.15
C MET A 1 11.03 -50.40 -10.96
N ALA A 2 11.33 -50.98 -9.78
CA ALA A 2 10.63 -50.61 -8.55
C ALA A 2 11.13 -49.22 -8.15
N MET A 3 10.29 -48.19 -8.32
CA MET A 3 10.60 -46.87 -7.80
C MET A 3 10.74 -47.01 -6.28
N ASN A 4 11.92 -46.70 -5.74
CA ASN A 4 12.20 -46.77 -4.31
C ASN A 4 11.13 -45.96 -3.57
N LYS A 5 10.26 -46.64 -2.82
CA LYS A 5 9.13 -46.00 -2.10
C LYS A 5 9.61 -44.88 -1.17
N ASP A 6 10.84 -45.00 -0.70
CA ASP A 6 11.51 -44.00 0.14
C ASP A 6 11.84 -42.72 -0.63
N ALA A 7 12.23 -42.83 -1.90
CA ALA A 7 12.46 -41.66 -2.76
C ALA A 7 11.16 -40.92 -3.08
N PHE A 8 10.06 -41.66 -3.28
CA PHE A 8 8.75 -41.04 -3.45
C PHE A 8 8.28 -40.34 -2.16
N ARG A 9 8.49 -40.98 -1.00
CA ARG A 9 8.14 -40.40 0.30
C ARG A 9 8.93 -39.14 0.62
N GLN A 10 10.24 -39.15 0.34
CA GLN A 10 11.10 -38.00 0.47
C GLN A 10 10.63 -36.85 -0.44
N PHE A 11 10.26 -37.15 -1.68
CA PHE A 11 9.72 -36.15 -2.61
C PHE A 11 8.37 -35.56 -2.14
N GLN A 12 7.49 -36.39 -1.56
CA GLN A 12 6.24 -35.92 -0.96
C GLN A 12 6.50 -35.01 0.25
N GLU A 13 7.48 -35.34 1.09
CA GLU A 13 7.86 -34.51 2.23
C GLU A 13 8.49 -33.17 1.78
N GLU A 14 9.29 -33.19 0.72
CA GLU A 14 9.88 -31.99 0.11
C GLU A 14 8.80 -31.08 -0.49
N LEU A 15 7.82 -31.64 -1.20
CA LEU A 15 6.66 -30.90 -1.69
C LEU A 15 5.81 -30.31 -0.55
N ALA A 16 5.54 -31.10 0.48
CA ALA A 16 4.77 -30.64 1.64
C ALA A 16 5.48 -29.53 2.40
N ALA A 17 6.82 -29.54 2.44
CA ALA A 17 7.62 -28.45 3.01
C ALA A 17 7.54 -27.19 2.15
N LEU A 18 7.63 -27.33 0.82
CA LEU A 18 7.48 -26.22 -0.13
C LEU A 18 6.10 -25.56 -0.04
N ASP A 19 5.02 -26.35 0.03
CA ASP A 19 3.66 -25.81 0.17
C ASP A 19 3.48 -25.04 1.48
N LYS A 20 3.99 -25.58 2.59
CA LYS A 20 3.98 -24.88 3.89
C LYS A 20 4.76 -23.57 3.85
N GLU A 21 5.89 -23.53 3.17
CA GLU A 21 6.69 -22.33 3.01
C GLU A 21 5.98 -21.30 2.13
N GLN A 22 5.33 -21.72 1.03
CA GLN A 22 4.53 -20.84 0.19
C GLN A 22 3.34 -20.26 0.93
N ASP A 23 2.62 -21.06 1.72
CA ASP A 23 1.51 -20.59 2.55
C ASP A 23 1.97 -19.61 3.63
N LYS A 24 3.14 -19.85 4.22
CA LYS A 24 3.74 -18.94 5.21
C LYS A 24 4.11 -17.61 4.55
N ARG A 25 4.76 -17.63 3.38
CA ARG A 25 5.06 -16.43 2.60
C ARG A 25 3.80 -15.68 2.19
N ARG A 26 2.76 -16.36 1.72
CA ARG A 26 1.47 -15.73 1.38
C ARG A 26 0.82 -15.05 2.58
N LYS A 27 0.88 -15.66 3.77
CA LYS A 27 0.40 -15.07 5.03
C LYS A 27 1.27 -13.88 5.47
N GLU A 28 2.57 -13.92 5.27
CA GLU A 28 3.49 -12.84 5.59
C GLU A 28 3.39 -11.67 4.59
N THR A 29 3.13 -11.97 3.31
CA THR A 29 2.91 -10.99 2.24
C THR A 29 1.44 -10.62 2.07
N SER A 30 0.62 -10.77 3.12
CA SER A 30 -0.79 -10.34 3.15
C SER A 30 -0.94 -8.82 3.09
N GLU A 31 -0.12 -8.12 2.30
CA GLU A 31 -0.39 -6.75 1.91
C GLU A 31 -1.69 -6.80 1.10
N ALA A 32 -2.73 -6.14 1.60
CA ALA A 32 -3.95 -6.03 0.83
C ALA A 32 -3.59 -5.40 -0.53
N PRO A 33 -4.28 -5.77 -1.63
CA PRO A 33 -4.03 -5.17 -2.95
C PRO A 33 -4.02 -3.63 -2.91
N GLN A 34 -4.83 -3.05 -2.01
CA GLN A 34 -4.89 -1.61 -1.76
C GLN A 34 -3.62 -1.05 -1.11
N ASP A 35 -3.03 -1.78 -0.15
CA ASP A 35 -1.80 -1.36 0.52
C ASP A 35 -0.61 -1.41 -0.44
N ARG A 36 -0.55 -2.46 -1.27
CA ARG A 36 0.42 -2.57 -2.35
C ARG A 36 0.29 -1.42 -3.35
N ALA A 37 -0.92 -1.14 -3.82
CA ALA A 37 -1.18 -0.02 -4.74
C ALA A 37 -0.81 1.33 -4.13
N ARG A 38 -1.11 1.54 -2.84
CA ARG A 38 -0.73 2.75 -2.11
C ARG A 38 0.79 2.90 -2.02
N ARG A 39 1.52 1.83 -1.73
CA ARG A 39 2.99 1.85 -1.67
C ARG A 39 3.61 2.17 -3.04
N GLU A 40 3.10 1.54 -4.10
CA GLU A 40 3.55 1.79 -5.47
C GLU A 40 3.30 3.24 -5.90
N PHE A 41 2.13 3.81 -5.59
CA PHE A 41 1.82 5.20 -5.86
C PHE A 41 2.74 6.18 -5.10
N LEU A 42 3.01 5.93 -3.81
CA LEU A 42 3.90 6.78 -3.01
C LEU A 42 5.34 6.76 -3.55
N ALA A 43 5.83 5.60 -3.97
CA ALA A 43 7.15 5.48 -4.60
C ALA A 43 7.20 6.24 -5.95
N LEU A 44 6.13 6.20 -6.74
CA LEU A 44 6.02 6.96 -7.98
C LEU A 44 6.01 8.47 -7.72
N ARG A 45 5.26 8.90 -6.69
CA ARG A 45 5.20 10.29 -6.25
C ARG A 45 6.56 10.83 -5.87
N GLU A 46 7.35 10.07 -5.11
CA GLU A 46 8.70 10.49 -4.70
C GLU A 46 9.67 10.56 -5.88
N ARG A 47 9.64 9.58 -6.78
CA ARG A 47 10.53 9.54 -7.96
C ARG A 47 10.29 10.68 -8.93
N TYR A 48 9.01 10.98 -9.19
CA TYR A 48 8.61 11.96 -10.21
C TYR A 48 8.11 13.28 -9.61
N GLN A 49 8.19 13.45 -8.29
CA GLN A 49 7.71 14.64 -7.57
C GLN A 49 6.25 14.98 -7.91
N LEU A 50 5.41 13.95 -8.08
CA LEU A 50 4.02 14.13 -8.47
C LEU A 50 3.27 14.94 -7.41
N SER A 51 2.60 15.99 -7.86
CA SER A 51 1.72 16.81 -7.05
C SER A 51 0.25 16.37 -7.23
N VAL A 52 -0.62 16.88 -6.36
CA VAL A 52 -2.08 16.71 -6.54
C VAL A 52 -2.54 17.31 -7.88
N ALA A 53 -1.91 18.39 -8.34
CA ALA A 53 -2.24 19.00 -9.62
C ALA A 53 -1.96 18.05 -10.79
N ASP A 54 -0.84 17.30 -10.74
CA ASP A 54 -0.49 16.35 -11.79
C ASP A 54 -1.47 15.17 -11.85
N VAL A 55 -1.99 14.74 -10.71
CA VAL A 55 -3.02 13.68 -10.65
C VAL A 55 -4.37 14.18 -11.13
N VAL A 56 -4.77 15.39 -10.71
CA VAL A 56 -6.05 16.02 -11.10
C VAL A 56 -6.08 16.31 -12.60
N ALA A 57 -4.94 16.63 -13.23
CA ALA A 57 -4.84 16.87 -14.66
C ALA A 57 -5.17 15.65 -15.54
N PHE A 58 -5.18 14.43 -14.99
CA PHE A 58 -5.61 13.23 -15.72
C PHE A 58 -7.13 13.03 -15.73
N PHE A 59 -7.89 13.78 -14.93
CA PHE A 59 -9.35 13.69 -14.91
C PHE A 59 -9.95 14.68 -15.92
N PRO A 60 -11.12 14.39 -16.49
CA PRO A 60 -11.94 15.40 -17.16
C PRO A 60 -12.17 16.58 -16.21
N GLU A 61 -12.09 17.81 -16.72
CA GLU A 61 -12.16 19.03 -15.89
C GLU A 61 -13.40 19.05 -14.98
N GLU A 62 -14.51 18.54 -15.50
CA GLU A 62 -15.81 18.44 -14.81
C GLU A 62 -15.76 17.52 -13.59
N GLU A 63 -15.04 16.39 -13.68
CA GLU A 63 -14.95 15.39 -12.62
C GLU A 63 -13.92 15.79 -11.54
N GLY A 64 -12.79 16.36 -11.97
CA GLY A 64 -11.72 16.80 -11.06
C GLY A 64 -12.17 17.91 -10.10
N ILE A 65 -12.88 18.91 -10.63
CA ILE A 65 -13.36 20.05 -9.82
C ILE A 65 -14.43 19.62 -8.83
N ALA A 66 -15.41 18.81 -9.26
CA ALA A 66 -16.46 18.31 -8.39
C ALA A 66 -15.90 17.48 -7.22
N TYR A 67 -14.89 16.64 -7.50
CA TYR A 67 -14.20 15.87 -6.46
C TYR A 67 -13.50 16.77 -5.44
N LEU A 68 -12.74 17.78 -5.91
CA LEU A 68 -12.05 18.73 -5.04
C LEU A 68 -13.03 19.54 -4.19
N GLN A 69 -14.15 19.98 -4.76
CA GLN A 69 -15.21 20.67 -4.03
C GLN A 69 -15.82 19.78 -2.94
N GLY A 70 -16.06 18.49 -3.24
CA GLY A 70 -16.52 17.52 -2.26
C GLY A 70 -15.54 17.32 -1.10
N LEU A 71 -14.24 17.25 -1.38
CA LEU A 71 -13.20 17.17 -0.34
C LEU A 71 -13.16 18.42 0.54
N ILE A 72 -13.27 19.60 -0.05
CA ILE A 72 -13.28 20.87 0.68
C ILE A 72 -14.49 20.93 1.61
N ALA A 73 -15.69 20.67 1.10
CA ALA A 73 -16.92 20.66 1.89
C ALA A 73 -16.85 19.65 3.05
N ALA A 74 -16.37 18.44 2.81
CA ALA A 74 -16.17 17.44 3.87
C ALA A 74 -15.15 17.89 4.93
N SER A 75 -14.10 18.63 4.52
CA SER A 75 -13.08 19.15 5.43
C SER A 75 -13.54 20.35 6.26
N GLU A 76 -14.51 21.12 5.77
CA GLU A 76 -15.13 22.24 6.49
C GLU A 76 -16.17 21.77 7.52
N MET A 77 -16.86 20.67 7.23
CA MET A 77 -17.80 20.04 8.16
C MET A 77 -17.12 19.30 9.31
N ALA A 78 -15.89 18.81 9.12
CA ALA A 78 -15.11 18.18 10.19
C ALA A 78 -14.41 19.25 11.06
N PRO A 79 -14.59 19.26 12.40
CA PRO A 79 -13.91 20.23 13.25
C PRO A 79 -12.40 20.02 13.15
N ARG A 80 -11.69 20.97 12.54
CA ARG A 80 -10.23 21.03 12.49
C ARG A 80 -9.67 21.02 13.91
N LYS A 81 -9.31 19.86 14.43
CA LYS A 81 -8.42 19.76 15.60
C LYS A 81 -7.07 20.34 15.19
N ARG A 82 -6.90 21.65 15.38
CA ARG A 82 -5.61 22.33 15.33
C ARG A 82 -4.68 21.62 16.31
N ARG A 83 -3.85 20.71 15.81
CA ARG A 83 -2.68 20.25 16.57
C ARG A 83 -1.75 21.45 16.66
N ALA A 84 -1.82 22.16 17.79
CA ALA A 84 -0.83 23.14 18.15
C ALA A 84 0.50 22.39 18.35
N SER A 85 1.31 22.36 17.31
CA SER A 85 2.71 21.92 17.41
C SER A 85 3.47 23.02 18.16
N ARG A 86 3.54 22.81 19.48
CA ARG A 86 4.63 23.14 20.42
C ARG A 86 5.74 24.04 19.86
N LYS A 87 5.80 25.25 20.43
CA LYS A 87 6.92 26.21 20.43
C LYS A 87 8.25 25.45 20.64
N VAL A 88 9.16 25.52 19.67
CA VAL A 88 10.56 25.07 19.81
C VAL A 88 11.44 26.32 19.90
N ALA A 89 12.07 26.45 21.06
CA ALA A 89 13.36 27.06 21.41
C ALA A 89 13.83 28.36 20.73
N GLU A 90 14.10 29.36 21.56
CA GLU A 90 15.33 30.16 21.46
C GLU A 90 15.81 30.41 22.89
N GLN A 91 16.90 29.72 23.24
CA GLN A 91 17.76 30.02 24.38
C GLN A 91 18.92 30.82 23.81
N ASP A 92 19.15 32.02 24.34
CA ASP A 92 20.47 32.63 24.52
C ASP A 92 20.38 33.50 25.79
#